data_AF-A0A8S3TZE3-F1
#
_entry.id   AF-A0A8S3TZE3-F1
#
_cell.length_a   1.000
_cell.length_b   1.000
_cell.length_c   1.000
_cell.angle_alpha   90.00
_cell.angle_beta   90.00
_cell.angle_gamma   90.00
#
_symmetry.space_group_name_H-M   'P 1'
#
loop_
_entity.id
_entity.type
_entity.pdbx_description
1 polymer ?
#
loop_
_entity_poly.entity_id
_entity_poly.type
_entity_poly.pdbx_seq_one_letter_code
_entity_poly.pdbx_strand_id
1 'polypeptide(L)'
;MVHARVVHKDQAYCQFVKEFGWFYLRIGAGHYEMNLIKSFFELNWVPYLETLCERMGFISEAAKQYAKDCRDLHKSWILLLIFHIASLRELVLSYVRHCILSGKVPYAKHFFEYSNNVYQSTQRPNFKYMMDQVCRFSRKGIINFRMAIRRNNSDLLKSAKYMTNELFYGRQHPKYQQIEVNDTIQDMLMPENV
;
A
#
# COMPACT_ATOMS: atom_id res chain seq x y z
N MET A 1 -8.07 9.63 24.47
CA MET A 1 -9.46 10.12 24.35
C MET A 1 -10.24 9.42 25.45
N VAL A 2 -10.74 10.17 26.45
CA VAL A 2 -11.53 9.62 27.54
C VAL A 2 -12.83 9.13 26.92
N HIS A 3 -12.97 7.80 26.73
CA HIS A 3 -14.27 7.22 26.42
C HIS A 3 -15.17 7.51 27.61
N ALA A 4 -16.09 8.46 27.43
CA ALA A 4 -17.18 8.69 28.36
C ALA A 4 -17.91 7.36 28.52
N ARG A 5 -17.74 6.73 29.69
CA ARG A 5 -18.53 5.57 30.11
C ARG A 5 -19.94 6.09 30.37
N VAL A 6 -20.77 6.12 29.32
CA VAL A 6 -22.22 6.15 29.51
C VAL A 6 -22.59 4.75 30.03
N VAL A 7 -22.71 4.65 31.34
CA VAL A 7 -23.14 3.43 32.02
C VAL A 7 -24.64 3.28 31.78
N HIS A 8 -25.00 2.40 30.85
CA HIS A 8 -26.39 1.97 30.68
C HIS A 8 -26.80 1.14 31.89
N LYS A 9 -27.97 1.44 32.48
CA LYS A 9 -28.48 0.83 33.72
C LYS A 9 -28.67 -0.69 33.67
N ASP A 10 -28.61 -1.28 32.47
CA ASP A 10 -28.82 -2.71 32.25
C ASP A 10 -27.50 -3.53 32.20
N GLN A 11 -26.34 -2.91 32.43
CA GLN A 11 -25.04 -3.61 32.46
C GLN A 11 -24.92 -4.66 33.58
N ALA A 12 -25.81 -4.67 34.57
CA ALA A 12 -25.81 -5.67 35.63
C ALA A 12 -26.21 -7.08 35.16
N TYR A 13 -26.86 -7.22 33.99
CA TYR A 13 -27.38 -8.50 33.49
C TYR A 13 -26.65 -9.05 32.25
N CYS A 14 -25.65 -8.36 31.71
CA CYS A 14 -24.79 -8.93 30.67
C CYS A 14 -23.69 -9.78 31.33
N GLN A 15 -24.00 -11.03 31.64
CA GLN A 15 -22.94 -12.01 31.87
C GLN A 15 -22.08 -12.10 30.60
N PHE A 16 -20.78 -11.82 30.70
CA PHE A 16 -19.83 -12.12 29.64
C PHE A 16 -19.72 -13.64 29.52
N VAL A 17 -20.59 -14.24 28.72
CA VAL A 17 -20.53 -15.67 28.44
C VAL A 17 -19.28 -15.92 27.60
N LYS A 18 -18.33 -16.72 28.11
CA LYS A 18 -17.15 -17.21 27.37
C LYS A 18 -17.52 -18.26 26.30
N GLU A 19 -18.66 -18.11 25.64
CA GLU A 19 -19.13 -19.06 24.61
C GLU A 19 -18.18 -19.14 23.41
N PHE A 20 -17.33 -18.13 23.24
CA PHE A 20 -16.39 -17.99 22.11
C PHE A 20 -14.92 -17.93 22.54
N GLY A 21 -14.55 -18.53 23.68
CA GLY A 21 -13.15 -18.59 24.13
C GLY A 21 -12.20 -19.39 23.22
N TRP A 22 -12.72 -20.02 22.17
CA TRP A 22 -12.01 -20.89 21.23
C TRP A 22 -11.73 -20.24 19.87
N PHE A 23 -12.25 -19.03 19.60
CA PHE A 23 -11.84 -18.26 18.43
C PHE A 23 -11.58 -16.81 18.80
N TYR A 24 -10.56 -16.23 18.16
CA TYR A 24 -10.18 -14.84 18.36
C TYR A 24 -10.46 -14.05 17.09
N LEU A 25 -11.25 -12.99 17.22
CA LEU A 25 -11.45 -12.04 16.13
C LEU A 25 -10.22 -11.13 16.07
N ARG A 26 -9.36 -11.35 15.07
CA ARG A 26 -8.30 -10.39 14.74
C ARG A 26 -8.91 -9.23 13.97
N ILE A 27 -8.56 -8.00 14.35
CA ILE A 27 -8.94 -6.82 13.61
C ILE A 27 -8.35 -6.94 12.19
N GLY A 28 -9.20 -6.74 11.19
CA GLY A 28 -8.80 -6.91 9.80
C GLY A 28 -7.75 -5.87 9.39
N ALA A 29 -6.69 -6.34 8.73
CA ALA A 29 -5.63 -5.50 8.19
C ALA A 29 -6.07 -4.53 7.05
N GLY A 30 -7.37 -4.43 6.79
CA GLY A 30 -7.96 -3.54 5.79
C GLY A 30 -7.71 -2.06 6.10
N HIS A 31 -7.72 -1.66 7.38
CA HIS A 31 -7.41 -0.28 7.74
C HIS A 31 -5.97 0.10 7.38
N TYR A 32 -5.01 -0.79 7.61
CA TYR A 32 -3.61 -0.58 7.20
C TYR A 32 -3.52 -0.38 5.69
N GLU A 33 -4.20 -1.23 4.91
CA GLU A 33 -4.23 -1.14 3.46
C GLU A 33 -4.84 0.18 2.95
N MET A 34 -5.96 0.61 3.52
CA MET A 34 -6.62 1.87 3.17
C MET A 34 -5.68 3.05 3.36
N ASN A 35 -4.95 3.10 4.48
CA ASN A 35 -3.98 4.17 4.73
C ASN A 35 -2.81 4.11 3.79
N LEU A 36 -2.27 2.91 3.56
CA LEU A 36 -1.13 2.74 2.70
C LEU A 36 -1.43 3.24 1.28
N ILE A 37 -2.62 2.90 0.74
CA ILE A 37 -3.08 3.38 -0.56
C ILE A 37 -3.30 4.88 -0.52
N LYS A 38 -3.92 5.43 0.53
CA LYS A 38 -4.14 6.87 0.66
C LYS A 38 -2.82 7.64 0.68
N SER A 39 -1.86 7.23 1.50
CA SER A 39 -0.54 7.86 1.57
C SER A 39 0.21 7.77 0.23
N PHE A 40 0.08 6.63 -0.48
CA PHE A 40 0.64 6.48 -1.82
C PHE A 40 -0.01 7.44 -2.83
N PHE A 41 -1.33 7.58 -2.78
CA PHE A 41 -2.09 8.44 -3.68
C PHE A 41 -1.76 9.91 -3.47
N GLU A 42 -1.66 10.34 -2.23
CA GLU A 42 -1.33 11.73 -1.93
C GLU A 42 0.13 12.08 -2.32
N LEU A 43 1.09 11.15 -2.13
CA LEU A 43 2.47 11.35 -2.56
C LEU A 43 2.59 11.47 -4.08
N ASN A 44 1.87 10.62 -4.81
CA ASN A 44 1.92 10.55 -6.26
C ASN A 44 0.81 11.35 -6.96
N TRP A 45 0.10 12.22 -6.23
CA TRP A 45 -1.03 12.99 -6.76
C TRP A 45 -0.60 13.90 -7.91
N VAL A 46 0.25 14.88 -7.59
CA VAL A 46 0.74 15.88 -8.57
C VAL A 46 1.61 15.25 -9.67
N PRO A 47 2.52 14.31 -9.39
CA PRO A 47 3.39 13.78 -10.44
C PRO A 47 2.68 12.92 -11.49
N TYR A 48 1.62 12.19 -11.12
CA TYR A 48 1.03 11.16 -12.01
C TYR A 48 -0.48 10.99 -11.88
N LEU A 49 -1.00 10.91 -10.65
CA LEU A 49 -2.36 10.41 -10.42
C LEU A 49 -3.43 11.43 -10.79
N GLU A 50 -3.17 12.72 -10.69
CA GLU A 50 -4.10 13.76 -11.13
C GLU A 50 -4.41 13.62 -12.63
N THR A 51 -3.38 13.61 -13.47
CA THR A 51 -3.53 13.44 -14.92
C THR A 51 -4.14 12.08 -15.26
N LEU A 52 -3.78 11.02 -14.53
CA LEU A 52 -4.42 9.72 -14.72
C LEU A 52 -5.92 9.77 -14.41
N CYS A 53 -6.32 10.41 -13.33
CA CYS A 53 -7.73 10.55 -12.95
C CYS A 53 -8.51 11.33 -14.01
N GLU A 54 -7.95 12.42 -14.55
CA GLU A 54 -8.58 13.17 -15.64
C GLU A 54 -8.81 12.28 -16.87
N ARG A 55 -7.82 11.48 -17.26
CA ARG A 55 -7.93 10.53 -18.38
C ARG A 55 -8.91 9.40 -18.13
N MET A 56 -9.14 9.04 -16.88
CA MET A 56 -10.12 8.03 -16.45
C MET A 56 -11.55 8.60 -16.33
N GLY A 57 -11.76 9.89 -16.59
CA GLY A 57 -13.07 10.53 -16.58
C GLY A 57 -13.43 11.29 -15.30
N PHE A 58 -12.49 11.44 -14.35
CA PHE A 58 -12.67 12.29 -13.17
C PHE A 58 -12.37 13.75 -13.53
N ILE A 59 -13.31 14.40 -14.22
CA ILE A 59 -13.13 15.76 -14.76
C ILE A 59 -13.40 16.84 -13.70
N SER A 60 -14.41 16.67 -12.85
CA SER A 60 -14.77 17.67 -11.85
C SER A 60 -13.82 17.66 -10.65
N GLU A 61 -13.59 18.83 -10.05
CA GLU A 61 -12.73 18.96 -8.85
C GLU A 61 -13.25 18.11 -7.68
N ALA A 62 -14.57 17.98 -7.53
CA ALA A 62 -15.17 17.09 -6.54
C ALA A 62 -14.85 15.60 -6.82
N ALA A 63 -14.83 15.19 -8.09
CA ALA A 63 -14.49 13.84 -8.50
C ALA A 63 -13.00 13.54 -8.31
N LYS A 64 -12.13 14.51 -8.61
CA LYS A 64 -10.69 14.44 -8.31
C LYS A 64 -10.43 14.31 -6.81
N GLN A 65 -11.07 15.13 -5.98
CA GLN A 65 -10.94 15.04 -4.53
C GLN A 65 -11.45 13.70 -3.99
N TYR A 66 -12.55 13.17 -4.54
CA TYR A 66 -13.05 11.85 -4.21
C TYR A 66 -12.03 10.74 -4.51
N ALA A 67 -11.36 10.80 -5.67
CA ALA A 67 -10.31 9.85 -6.05
C ALA A 67 -9.06 10.00 -5.17
N LYS A 68 -8.64 11.24 -4.86
CA LYS A 68 -7.51 11.54 -3.99
C LYS A 68 -7.70 11.02 -2.57
N ASP A 69 -8.90 11.23 -2.00
CA ASP A 69 -9.26 10.80 -0.66
C ASP A 69 -9.31 9.27 -0.50
N CYS A 70 -9.32 8.53 -1.62
CA CYS A 70 -9.46 7.06 -1.64
C CYS A 70 -10.68 6.56 -0.85
N ARG A 71 -11.82 7.25 -0.98
CA ARG A 71 -13.05 6.90 -0.22
C ARG A 71 -13.58 5.50 -0.55
N ASP A 72 -13.39 5.08 -1.79
CA ASP A 72 -13.74 3.74 -2.26
C ASP A 72 -12.46 2.96 -2.58
N LEU A 73 -12.14 2.01 -1.69
CA LEU A 73 -10.94 1.19 -1.79
C LEU A 73 -10.92 0.33 -3.07
N HIS A 74 -12.08 -0.11 -3.58
CA HIS A 74 -12.15 -0.92 -4.80
C HIS A 74 -11.78 -0.07 -6.01
N LYS A 75 -12.30 1.16 -6.12
CA LYS A 75 -11.95 2.08 -7.21
C LYS A 75 -10.49 2.54 -7.13
N SER A 76 -10.03 2.90 -5.94
CA SER A 76 -8.62 3.26 -5.72
C SER A 76 -7.67 2.11 -6.06
N TRP A 77 -8.08 0.86 -5.79
CA TRP A 77 -7.28 -0.29 -6.20
C TRP A 77 -7.18 -0.45 -7.72
N ILE A 78 -8.27 -0.25 -8.45
CA ILE A 78 -8.25 -0.31 -9.92
C ILE A 78 -7.33 0.78 -10.46
N LEU A 79 -7.43 2.01 -9.95
CA LEU A 79 -6.54 3.11 -10.33
C LEU A 79 -5.07 2.79 -10.03
N LEU A 80 -4.77 2.20 -8.86
CA LEU A 80 -3.43 1.76 -8.49
C LEU A 80 -2.88 0.71 -9.46
N LEU A 81 -3.70 -0.28 -9.86
CA LEU A 81 -3.28 -1.31 -10.80
C LEU A 81 -3.01 -0.74 -12.19
N ILE A 82 -3.85 0.18 -12.66
CA ILE A 82 -3.65 0.88 -13.94
C ILE A 82 -2.34 1.65 -13.90
N PHE A 83 -2.13 2.45 -12.85
CA PHE A 83 -0.87 3.15 -12.61
C PHE A 83 0.32 2.18 -12.62
N HIS A 84 0.23 1.08 -11.86
CA HIS A 84 1.31 0.10 -11.75
C HIS A 84 1.70 -0.50 -13.10
N ILE A 85 0.73 -0.95 -13.88
CA ILE A 85 0.96 -1.58 -15.19
C ILE A 85 1.47 -0.53 -16.19
N ALA A 86 0.88 0.67 -16.23
CA ALA A 86 1.31 1.74 -17.12
C ALA A 86 2.75 2.16 -16.85
N SER A 87 3.10 2.44 -15.59
CA SER A 87 4.46 2.84 -15.22
C SER A 87 5.47 1.72 -15.45
N LEU A 88 5.12 0.46 -15.20
CA LEU A 88 6.00 -0.67 -15.51
C LEU A 88 6.28 -0.79 -17.02
N ARG A 89 5.26 -0.57 -17.86
CA ARG A 89 5.43 -0.57 -19.33
C ARG A 89 6.37 0.53 -19.79
N GLU A 90 6.26 1.74 -19.25
CA GLU A 90 7.16 2.86 -19.57
C GLU A 90 8.62 2.58 -19.15
N LEU A 91 8.81 1.94 -17.98
CA LEU A 91 10.13 1.52 -17.51
C LEU A 91 10.76 0.46 -18.43
N VAL A 92 9.98 -0.55 -18.84
CA VAL A 92 10.44 -1.60 -19.78
C VAL A 92 10.70 -1.01 -21.17
N LEU A 93 9.86 -0.09 -21.63
CA LEU A 93 10.03 0.57 -22.93
C LEU A 93 11.36 1.31 -23.01
N SER A 94 11.74 2.01 -21.94
CA SER A 94 13.04 2.70 -21.84
C SER A 94 14.22 1.72 -21.99
N TYR A 95 14.12 0.55 -21.37
CA TYR A 95 15.11 -0.51 -21.49
C TYR A 95 15.16 -1.12 -22.90
N VAL A 96 14.01 -1.41 -23.50
CA VAL A 96 13.94 -1.96 -24.87
C VAL A 96 14.56 -0.99 -25.88
N ARG A 97 14.25 0.32 -25.77
CA ARG A 97 14.88 1.35 -26.61
C ARG A 97 16.40 1.38 -26.47
N HIS A 98 16.92 1.26 -25.25
CA HIS A 98 18.36 1.16 -25.01
C HIS A 98 18.99 -0.09 -25.65
N CYS A 99 18.29 -1.22 -25.60
CA CYS A 99 18.75 -2.47 -26.22
C CYS A 99 18.81 -2.37 -27.75
N ILE A 100 17.78 -1.77 -28.36
CA ILE A 100 17.74 -1.52 -29.81
C ILE A 100 18.91 -0.62 -30.24
N LEU A 101 19.17 0.47 -29.51
CA LEU A 101 20.31 1.36 -29.80
C LEU A 101 21.67 0.66 -29.64
N SER A 102 21.76 -0.29 -28.70
CA SER A 102 22.98 -1.05 -28.44
C SER A 102 23.12 -2.30 -29.31
N GLY A 103 22.14 -2.60 -30.18
CA GLY A 103 22.11 -3.83 -31.00
C GLY A 103 21.97 -5.13 -30.20
N LYS A 104 21.50 -5.09 -28.94
CA LYS A 104 21.36 -6.26 -28.06
C LYS A 104 19.92 -6.77 -28.02
N VAL A 105 19.75 -8.09 -27.89
CA VAL A 105 18.43 -8.70 -27.70
C VAL A 105 17.94 -8.43 -26.27
N PRO A 106 16.70 -7.94 -26.09
CA PRO A 106 16.16 -7.66 -24.75
C PRO A 106 15.83 -8.97 -24.03
N TYR A 107 16.45 -9.18 -22.85
CA TYR A 107 16.14 -10.28 -21.94
C TYR A 107 15.80 -9.77 -20.55
N ALA A 108 14.96 -10.50 -19.82
CA ALA A 108 14.50 -10.10 -18.49
C ALA A 108 15.64 -9.93 -17.47
N LYS A 109 16.67 -10.77 -17.52
CA LYS A 109 17.84 -10.65 -16.61
C LYS A 109 18.57 -9.33 -16.81
N HIS A 110 18.77 -8.95 -18.08
CA HIS A 110 19.43 -7.71 -18.46
C HIS A 110 18.61 -6.45 -18.12
N PHE A 111 17.29 -6.56 -17.95
CA PHE A 111 16.47 -5.45 -17.44
C PHE A 111 16.84 -5.10 -15.99
N PHE A 112 17.03 -6.09 -15.12
CA PHE A 112 17.42 -5.84 -13.74
C PHE A 112 18.84 -5.27 -13.64
N GLU A 113 19.77 -5.80 -14.42
CA GLU A 113 21.14 -5.26 -14.54
C GLU A 113 21.12 -3.81 -15.03
N TYR A 114 20.35 -3.52 -16.08
CA TYR A 114 20.15 -2.15 -16.57
C TYR A 114 19.55 -1.25 -15.49
N SER A 115 18.51 -1.72 -14.80
CA SER A 115 17.86 -0.95 -13.75
C SER A 115 18.81 -0.62 -12.62
N ASN A 116 19.65 -1.57 -12.18
CA ASN A 116 20.65 -1.37 -11.14
C ASN A 116 21.76 -0.40 -11.59
N ASN A 117 22.22 -0.55 -12.83
CA ASN A 117 23.23 0.35 -13.40
C ASN A 117 22.70 1.78 -13.53
N VAL A 118 21.45 1.96 -13.96
CA VAL A 118 20.79 3.28 -14.04
C VAL A 118 20.49 3.84 -12.64
N TYR A 119 20.18 2.98 -11.67
CA TYR A 119 19.95 3.38 -10.28
C TYR A 119 21.24 3.92 -9.62
N GLN A 120 22.38 3.33 -9.96
CA GLN A 120 23.71 3.72 -9.47
C GLN A 120 24.29 4.92 -10.24
N SER A 121 24.05 5.02 -11.55
CA SER A 121 24.70 6.03 -12.38
C SER A 121 24.15 7.46 -12.24
N THR A 122 23.08 7.68 -11.47
CA THR A 122 22.47 9.01 -11.22
C THR A 122 22.08 9.79 -12.50
N GLN A 123 22.18 9.19 -13.68
CA GLN A 123 22.01 9.88 -14.95
C GLN A 123 20.55 10.27 -15.25
N ARG A 124 19.56 9.71 -14.53
CA ARG A 124 18.12 10.02 -14.71
C ARG A 124 17.34 9.94 -13.38
N PRO A 125 17.21 11.04 -12.62
CA PRO A 125 16.49 11.04 -11.33
C PRO A 125 15.02 10.62 -11.47
N ASN A 126 14.36 10.97 -12.58
CA ASN A 126 12.96 10.62 -12.85
C ASN A 126 12.76 9.11 -13.01
N PHE A 127 13.71 8.42 -13.65
CA PHE A 127 13.64 6.97 -13.82
C PHE A 127 13.82 6.27 -12.47
N LYS A 128 14.77 6.74 -11.65
CA LYS A 128 14.98 6.24 -10.29
C LYS A 128 13.74 6.42 -9.42
N TYR A 129 13.12 7.60 -9.46
CA TYR A 129 11.88 7.88 -8.73
C TYR A 129 10.75 6.93 -9.17
N MET A 130 10.50 6.82 -10.48
CA MET A 130 9.45 5.95 -11.00
C MET A 130 9.69 4.47 -10.66
N MET A 131 10.95 4.02 -10.72
CA MET A 131 11.33 2.66 -10.33
C MET A 131 11.06 2.41 -8.85
N ASP A 132 11.37 3.37 -7.97
CA ASP A 132 11.09 3.25 -6.53
C ASP A 132 9.57 3.21 -6.25
N GLN A 133 8.80 4.11 -6.86
CA GLN A 133 7.34 4.13 -6.75
C GLN A 133 6.69 2.82 -7.21
N VAL A 134 7.13 2.25 -8.34
CA VAL A 134 6.54 1.03 -8.90
C VAL A 134 7.02 -0.23 -8.18
N CYS A 135 8.34 -0.40 -8.01
CA CYS A 135 8.89 -1.66 -7.49
C CYS A 135 8.90 -1.72 -5.96
N ARG A 136 9.19 -0.62 -5.27
CA ARG A 136 9.24 -0.59 -3.80
C ARG A 136 7.84 -0.41 -3.21
N PHE A 137 7.18 0.70 -3.53
CA PHE A 137 5.91 1.04 -2.87
C PHE A 137 4.72 0.28 -3.44
N SER A 138 4.49 0.36 -4.76
CA SER A 138 3.32 -0.27 -5.39
C SER A 138 3.40 -1.81 -5.38
N ARG A 139 4.49 -2.41 -5.87
CA ARG A 139 4.67 -3.88 -5.96
C ARG A 139 4.94 -4.52 -4.61
N LYS A 140 6.09 -4.21 -3.99
CA LYS A 140 6.57 -4.88 -2.76
C LYS A 140 5.78 -4.46 -1.52
N GLY A 141 5.25 -3.24 -1.51
CA GLY A 141 4.38 -2.75 -0.46
C GLY A 141 2.94 -3.18 -0.65
N ILE A 142 2.19 -2.42 -1.46
CA ILE A 142 0.72 -2.51 -1.50
C ILE A 142 0.21 -3.83 -2.09
N ILE A 143 0.71 -4.23 -3.26
CA ILE A 143 0.23 -5.44 -3.95
C ILE A 143 0.58 -6.70 -3.15
N ASN A 144 1.82 -6.81 -2.67
CA ASN A 144 2.25 -7.93 -1.86
C ASN A 144 1.53 -7.98 -0.50
N PHE A 145 1.22 -6.83 0.11
CA PHE A 145 0.43 -6.76 1.33
C PHE A 145 -0.96 -7.40 1.14
N ARG A 146 -1.68 -7.01 0.08
CA ARG A 146 -2.98 -7.62 -0.24
C ARG A 146 -2.86 -9.12 -0.53
N MET A 147 -1.82 -9.52 -1.25
CA MET A 147 -1.56 -10.93 -1.53
C MET A 147 -1.26 -11.72 -0.25
N ALA A 148 -0.50 -11.15 0.68
CA ALA A 148 -0.15 -11.77 1.96
C ALA A 148 -1.39 -12.04 2.80
N ILE A 149 -2.29 -11.05 2.89
CA ILE A 149 -3.58 -11.20 3.61
C ILE A 149 -4.42 -12.32 2.97
N ARG A 150 -4.57 -12.31 1.65
CA ARG A 150 -5.41 -13.30 0.94
C ARG A 150 -4.84 -14.72 1.00
N ARG A 151 -3.53 -14.87 1.12
CA ARG A 151 -2.84 -16.18 1.21
C ARG A 151 -2.50 -16.58 2.64
N ASN A 152 -2.88 -15.76 3.63
CA ASN A 152 -2.51 -15.93 5.03
C ASN A 152 -1.00 -16.17 5.25
N ASN A 153 -0.15 -15.45 4.52
CA ASN A 153 1.31 -15.58 4.61
C ASN A 153 1.88 -14.46 5.48
N SER A 154 2.32 -14.80 6.69
CA SER A 154 2.83 -13.86 7.70
C SER A 154 4.17 -13.24 7.32
N ASP A 155 5.07 -13.99 6.67
CA ASP A 155 6.40 -13.50 6.27
C ASP A 155 6.31 -12.45 5.15
N LEU A 156 5.42 -12.70 4.18
CA LEU A 156 5.15 -11.73 3.12
C LEU A 156 4.50 -10.46 3.69
N LEU A 157 3.65 -10.60 4.70
CA LEU A 157 3.01 -9.47 5.38
C LEU A 157 4.04 -8.60 6.10
N LYS A 158 4.93 -9.21 6.88
CA LYS A 158 6.03 -8.51 7.58
C LYS A 158 6.96 -7.80 6.59
N SER A 159 7.33 -8.48 5.51
CA SER A 159 8.17 -7.91 4.45
C SER A 159 7.50 -6.69 3.78
N ALA A 160 6.20 -6.79 3.49
CA ALA A 160 5.45 -5.69 2.88
C ALA A 160 5.33 -4.48 3.82
N LYS A 161 5.12 -4.71 5.13
CA LYS A 161 5.14 -3.65 6.15
C LYS A 161 6.51 -2.96 6.23
N TYR A 162 7.60 -3.72 6.28
CA TYR A 162 8.96 -3.17 6.32
C TYR A 162 9.25 -2.27 5.11
N MET A 163 8.88 -2.70 3.90
CA MET A 163 9.10 -1.93 2.68
C MET A 163 8.25 -0.65 2.59
N THR A 164 7.17 -0.57 3.36
CA THR A 164 6.23 0.55 3.36
C THR A 164 6.33 1.44 4.60
N ASN A 165 7.22 1.10 5.53
CA ASN A 165 7.43 1.81 6.79
C ASN A 165 7.62 3.32 6.57
N GLU A 166 8.47 3.70 5.62
CA GLU A 166 8.72 5.11 5.30
C GLU A 166 7.47 5.85 4.80
N LEU A 167 6.63 5.19 3.98
CA LEU A 167 5.40 5.78 3.45
C LEU A 167 4.33 5.89 4.53
N PHE A 168 4.26 4.89 5.42
CA PHE A 168 3.26 4.78 6.46
C PHE A 168 3.52 5.74 7.64
N TYR A 169 4.78 5.83 8.10
CA TYR A 169 5.16 6.71 9.21
C TYR A 169 5.60 8.10 8.77
N GLY A 170 6.02 8.26 7.51
CA GLY A 170 6.37 9.56 6.94
C GLY A 170 5.18 10.54 6.89
N ARG A 171 3.95 10.05 7.04
CA ARG A 171 2.75 10.89 7.21
C ARG A 171 2.11 10.69 8.58
N GLN A 172 1.83 11.81 9.27
CA GLN A 172 1.11 11.84 10.52
C GLN A 172 -0.37 11.51 10.28
N HIS A 173 -0.70 10.22 10.26
CA HIS A 173 -2.07 9.75 10.41
C HIS A 173 -2.26 9.20 11.84
N PRO A 174 -2.38 10.09 12.86
CA PRO A 174 -2.27 9.71 14.27
C PRO A 174 -3.29 8.66 14.71
N LYS A 175 -4.50 8.66 14.12
CA LYS A 175 -5.53 7.66 14.41
C LYS A 175 -5.11 6.24 14.01
N TYR A 176 -4.40 6.10 12.90
CA TYR A 176 -4.08 4.80 12.33
C TYR A 176 -2.75 4.24 12.83
N GLN A 177 -1.81 5.12 13.20
CA GLN A 177 -0.62 4.73 13.95
C GLN A 177 -1.01 4.15 15.31
N GLN A 178 -1.99 4.75 16.00
CA GLN A 178 -2.53 4.20 17.25
C GLN A 178 -3.19 2.83 17.04
N ILE A 179 -3.93 2.64 15.95
CA ILE A 179 -4.53 1.33 15.63
C ILE A 179 -3.44 0.28 15.41
N GLU A 180 -2.37 0.59 14.67
CA GLU A 180 -1.28 -0.37 14.46
C GLU A 180 -0.56 -0.72 15.77
N VAL A 181 -0.28 0.25 16.64
CA VAL A 181 0.33 0.01 17.94
C VAL A 181 -0.56 -0.88 18.80
N ASN A 182 -1.87 -0.60 18.82
CA ASN A 182 -2.84 -1.42 19.56
C ASN A 182 -2.95 -2.83 18.98
N ASP A 183 -2.98 -2.99 17.66
CA ASP A 183 -3.00 -4.29 16.98
C ASP A 183 -1.73 -5.09 17.29
N THR A 184 -0.56 -4.42 17.31
CA THR A 184 0.72 -5.08 17.62
C THR A 184 0.80 -5.50 19.08
N ILE A 185 0.33 -4.66 20.01
CA ILE A 185 0.23 -5.02 21.44
C ILE A 185 -0.73 -6.19 21.61
N GLN A 186 -1.87 -6.17 20.92
CA GLN A 186 -2.83 -7.26 20.96
C GLN A 186 -2.21 -8.55 20.45
N ASP A 187 -1.50 -8.52 19.32
CA ASP A 187 -0.76 -9.66 18.76
C ASP A 187 0.32 -10.20 19.72
N MET A 188 1.05 -9.34 20.45
CA MET A 188 2.02 -9.78 21.48
C MET A 188 1.36 -10.47 22.67
N LEU A 189 0.12 -10.11 22.99
CA LEU A 189 -0.65 -10.73 24.07
C LEU A 189 -1.32 -12.04 23.63
N MET A 190 -1.26 -12.39 22.34
CA MET A 190 -1.79 -13.65 21.82
C MET A 190 -0.80 -14.80 22.03
N PRO A 191 -1.27 -16.01 22.40
CA PRO A 191 -0.42 -17.19 22.44
C PRO A 191 0.13 -17.53 21.04
N GLU A 192 1.41 -17.90 20.97
CA GLU A 192 2.16 -18.14 19.70
C GLU A 192 1.60 -19.30 18.85
N ASN A 193 0.72 -20.14 19.39
CA ASN A 193 0.21 -21.36 18.78
C ASN A 193 -1.24 -21.23 18.28
N VAL A 194 -1.49 -20.35 17.30
CA VAL A 194 -2.72 -20.35 16.48
C VAL A 194 -2.38 -20.14 15.01
#